data_AF-A0A525K5J3-F1
#
_entry.id   AF-A0A525K5J3-F1
#
_cell.length_a   1.000
_cell.length_b   1.000
_cell.length_c   1.000
_cell.angle_alpha   90.00
_cell.angle_beta   90.00
_cell.angle_gamma   90.00
#
_symmetry.space_group_name_H-M   'P 1'
#
loop_
_entity.id
_entity.type
_entity.pdbx_description
1 polymer ?
#
loop_
_entity_poly.entity_id
_entity_poly.type
_entity_poly.pdbx_seq_one_letter_code
_entity_poly.pdbx_strand_id
1 'polypeptide(L)'
;MVIRQAVAQGFEPRAGQPRLPPHIRCAIAASVGLHLVVVLYLAYARFNPPAPPAEAPDEIMSGPIIDLTPSHPKVAPQPPPQIKVHETPIPQDPQVQTLPTRPIQIDTPAPFKLVETIPQTQSVVADPPQPQVSHTLGNPSWLRKPTGDEMAGVYPDGALRREISGTATLVCTVAAAGTVHDCRVGTETPAGAGFGPAAQK
;
A
#
# COMPACT_ATOMS: atom_id res chain seq x y z
N MET A 1 54.33 43.92 16.66
CA MET A 1 53.52 45.11 16.99
C MET A 1 52.06 44.73 16.72
N VAL A 2 51.33 44.30 17.75
CA VAL A 2 49.93 43.83 17.64
C VAL A 2 49.04 44.92 18.19
N ILE A 3 48.29 45.59 17.31
CA ILE A 3 47.36 46.64 17.68
C ILE A 3 46.10 45.97 18.25
N ARG A 4 45.99 45.92 19.58
CA ARG A 4 44.75 45.53 20.27
C ARG A 4 43.79 46.72 20.24
N GLN A 5 42.83 46.71 19.32
CA GLN A 5 41.70 47.63 19.39
C GLN A 5 40.74 47.14 20.48
N ALA A 6 40.75 47.81 21.62
CA ALA A 6 39.72 47.64 22.63
C ALA A 6 38.44 48.32 22.11
N VAL A 7 37.53 47.52 21.55
CA VAL A 7 36.16 47.99 21.28
C VAL A 7 35.47 48.11 22.64
N ALA A 8 35.37 49.35 23.13
CA ALA A 8 34.56 49.67 24.29
C ALA A 8 33.08 49.50 23.91
N GLN A 9 32.55 48.28 24.03
CA GLN A 9 31.11 48.05 24.11
C GLN A 9 30.64 48.39 25.53
N GLY A 10 30.82 49.67 25.90
CA GLY A 10 30.19 50.25 27.07
C GLY A 10 28.71 50.44 26.75
N PHE A 11 27.86 49.53 27.23
CA PHE A 11 26.44 49.81 27.36
C PHE A 11 26.29 50.81 28.52
N GLU A 12 26.59 52.08 28.29
CA GLU A 12 26.23 53.12 29.24
C GLU A 12 24.70 53.26 29.19
N PRO A 13 23.96 52.89 30.25
CA PRO A 13 22.54 53.18 30.30
C PRO A 13 22.44 54.71 30.29
N ARG A 14 21.98 55.28 29.17
CA ARG A 14 21.74 56.71 29.09
C ARG A 14 20.71 57.07 30.16
N ALA A 15 21.18 57.66 31.25
CA ALA A 15 20.36 58.16 32.34
C ALA A 15 19.44 59.26 31.77
N GLY A 16 18.20 58.87 31.48
CA GLY A 16 17.22 59.75 30.83
C GLY A 16 16.40 59.06 29.75
N GLN A 17 15.86 57.85 30.01
CA GLN A 17 14.80 57.34 29.15
C GLN A 17 13.58 58.27 29.27
N PRO A 18 13.01 58.78 28.16
CA PRO A 18 11.76 59.52 28.21
C PRO A 18 10.70 58.57 28.79
N ARG A 19 10.15 58.93 29.94
CA ARG A 19 9.04 58.18 30.55
C ARG A 19 7.96 58.04 29.48
N LEU A 20 7.60 56.80 29.12
CA LEU A 20 6.56 56.59 28.12
C LEU A 20 5.31 57.38 28.53
N PRO A 21 4.70 58.12 27.59
CA PRO A 21 3.53 58.91 27.90
C PRO A 21 2.43 57.98 28.42
N PRO A 22 1.60 58.46 29.36
CA PRO A 22 0.68 57.61 30.12
C PRO A 22 -0.26 56.79 29.23
N HIS A 23 -0.68 57.33 28.09
CA HIS A 23 -1.54 56.62 27.13
C HIS A 23 -0.85 55.39 26.50
N ILE A 24 0.45 55.45 26.20
CA ILE A 24 1.18 54.30 25.64
C ILE A 24 1.33 53.20 26.70
N ARG A 25 1.57 53.57 27.96
CA ARG A 25 1.61 52.61 29.07
C ARG A 25 0.25 51.91 29.25
N CYS A 26 -0.85 52.65 29.16
CA CYS A 26 -2.20 52.07 29.19
C CYS A 26 -2.45 51.13 28.00
N ALA A 27 -2.04 51.51 26.78
CA ALA A 27 -2.21 50.68 25.58
C ALA A 27 -1.42 49.35 25.67
N ILE A 28 -0.17 49.41 26.16
CA ILE A 28 0.65 48.20 26.37
C ILE A 28 0.02 47.31 27.44
N ALA A 29 -0.40 47.89 28.58
CA ALA A 29 -1.04 47.12 29.65
C ALA A 29 -2.34 46.45 29.19
N ALA A 30 -3.16 47.15 28.40
CA ALA A 30 -4.38 46.59 27.81
C ALA A 30 -4.08 45.43 26.85
N SER A 31 -3.08 45.60 25.98
CA SER A 31 -2.64 44.54 25.07
C SER A 31 -2.13 43.31 25.83
N VAL A 32 -1.22 43.49 26.79
CA VAL A 32 -0.70 42.38 27.60
C VAL A 32 -1.82 41.69 28.37
N GLY A 33 -2.77 42.45 28.94
CA GLY A 33 -3.95 41.92 29.59
C GLY A 33 -4.81 41.07 28.66
N LEU A 34 -5.08 41.55 27.44
CA LEU A 34 -5.84 40.79 26.43
C LEU A 34 -5.13 39.48 26.08
N HIS A 35 -3.80 39.51 25.87
CA HIS A 35 -3.04 38.30 25.56
C HIS A 35 -3.04 37.31 26.73
N LEU A 36 -2.88 37.78 27.97
CA LEU A 36 -2.96 36.91 29.15
C LEU A 36 -4.34 36.27 29.30
N VAL A 37 -5.42 37.02 29.06
CA VAL A 37 -6.80 36.49 29.08
C VAL A 37 -6.97 35.41 28.01
N VAL A 38 -6.53 35.66 26.78
CA VAL A 38 -6.63 34.67 25.68
C VAL A 38 -5.82 33.42 25.99
N VAL A 39 -4.58 33.55 26.48
CA VAL A 39 -3.74 32.41 26.84
C VAL A 39 -4.36 31.58 27.96
N LEU A 40 -4.89 32.21 29.01
CA LEU A 40 -5.57 31.53 30.10
C LEU A 40 -6.85 30.83 29.62
N TYR A 41 -7.62 31.47 28.73
CA TYR A 41 -8.81 30.86 28.13
C TYR A 41 -8.46 29.62 27.30
N LEU A 42 -7.44 29.70 26.45
CA LEU A 42 -7.00 28.57 25.63
C LEU A 42 -6.46 27.42 26.48
N ALA A 43 -5.72 27.73 27.54
CA ALA A 43 -5.29 26.73 28.51
C ALA A 43 -6.51 26.06 29.17
N TYR A 44 -7.50 26.83 29.62
CA TYR A 44 -8.74 26.30 30.20
C TYR A 44 -9.50 25.42 29.21
N ALA A 45 -9.75 25.88 27.99
CA ALA A 45 -10.47 25.14 26.96
C ALA A 45 -9.77 23.82 26.58
N ARG A 46 -8.44 23.79 26.64
CA ARG A 46 -7.66 22.57 26.37
C ARG A 46 -7.83 21.51 27.45
N PHE A 47 -7.93 21.89 28.71
CA PHE A 47 -8.02 20.95 29.84
C PHE A 47 -9.46 20.66 30.27
N ASN A 48 -10.39 21.56 29.96
CA ASN A 48 -11.82 21.41 30.24
C ASN A 48 -12.61 21.48 28.92
N PRO A 49 -12.48 20.49 28.01
CA PRO A 49 -13.31 20.44 26.83
C PRO A 49 -14.79 20.39 27.27
N PRO A 50 -15.69 21.15 26.61
CA PRO A 50 -17.12 21.05 26.90
C PRO A 50 -17.55 19.60 26.69
N ALA A 51 -18.43 19.11 27.58
CA ALA A 51 -19.01 17.79 27.42
C ALA A 51 -19.59 17.67 26.01
N PRO A 52 -19.40 16.52 25.33
CA PRO A 52 -20.04 16.31 24.04
C PRO A 52 -21.53 16.59 24.22
N PRO A 53 -22.16 17.30 23.28
CA PRO A 53 -23.61 17.41 23.26
C PRO A 53 -24.18 16.00 23.43
N ALA A 54 -25.19 15.84 24.27
CA ALA A 54 -25.90 14.58 24.34
C ALA A 54 -26.28 14.22 22.90
N GLU A 55 -25.74 13.12 22.38
CA GLU A 55 -26.11 12.58 21.07
C GLU A 55 -27.63 12.45 21.09
N ALA A 56 -28.32 13.40 20.47
CA ALA A 56 -29.63 13.13 19.95
C ALA A 56 -29.38 11.97 18.96
N PRO A 57 -30.11 10.85 19.07
CA PRO A 57 -29.99 9.78 18.09
C PRO A 57 -30.06 10.43 16.73
N ASP A 58 -29.01 10.27 15.95
CA ASP A 58 -28.85 10.93 14.66
C ASP A 58 -30.20 10.89 13.95
N GLU A 59 -30.76 12.07 13.67
CA GLU A 59 -31.88 12.18 12.77
C GLU A 59 -31.33 11.74 11.42
N ILE A 60 -31.43 10.44 11.20
CA ILE A 60 -30.99 9.72 10.02
C ILE A 60 -31.42 10.57 8.84
N MET A 61 -30.44 11.03 8.05
CA MET A 61 -30.66 11.66 6.76
C MET A 61 -31.65 10.76 6.00
N SER A 62 -32.92 11.11 6.06
CA SER A 62 -34.00 10.43 5.36
C SER A 62 -33.95 10.92 3.92
N GLY A 63 -32.85 10.58 3.23
CA GLY A 63 -32.94 10.36 1.80
C GLY A 63 -34.03 9.31 1.57
N PRO A 64 -34.81 9.39 0.48
CA PRO A 64 -35.79 8.36 0.20
C PRO A 64 -35.05 7.02 0.22
N ILE A 65 -35.36 6.20 1.22
CA ILE A 65 -34.96 4.81 1.24
C ILE A 65 -35.67 4.27 0.01
N ILE A 66 -34.95 4.14 -1.11
CA ILE A 66 -35.41 3.31 -2.19
C ILE A 66 -35.51 1.95 -1.53
N ASP A 67 -36.74 1.56 -1.22
CA ASP A 67 -37.04 0.29 -0.61
C ASP A 67 -36.76 -0.77 -1.66
N LEU A 68 -35.48 -1.06 -1.83
CA LEU A 68 -34.97 -2.27 -2.45
C LEU A 68 -35.18 -3.41 -1.46
N THR A 69 -36.33 -3.50 -0.77
CA THR A 69 -36.80 -4.77 -0.25
C THR A 69 -36.86 -5.65 -1.48
N PRO A 70 -35.90 -6.56 -1.68
CA PRO A 70 -36.09 -7.56 -2.69
C PRO A 70 -37.27 -8.33 -2.12
N SER A 71 -38.39 -8.36 -2.84
CA SER A 71 -39.44 -9.33 -2.54
C SER A 71 -38.82 -10.70 -2.79
N HIS A 72 -37.98 -11.17 -1.88
CA HIS A 72 -37.54 -12.53 -1.84
C HIS A 72 -38.84 -13.29 -1.65
N PRO A 73 -39.32 -14.02 -2.66
CA PRO A 73 -40.41 -14.95 -2.45
C PRO A 73 -40.00 -15.76 -1.24
N LYS A 74 -40.87 -15.92 -0.24
CA LYS A 74 -40.56 -16.73 0.94
C LYS A 74 -40.21 -18.13 0.45
N VAL A 75 -38.93 -18.37 0.21
CA VAL A 75 -38.41 -19.67 -0.19
C VAL A 75 -38.66 -20.51 1.05
N ALA A 76 -39.62 -21.42 0.96
CA ALA A 76 -39.83 -22.43 1.99
C ALA A 76 -38.45 -22.99 2.36
N PRO A 77 -38.12 -23.20 3.65
CA PRO A 77 -36.81 -23.67 4.06
C PRO A 77 -36.43 -24.86 3.19
N GLN A 78 -35.52 -24.63 2.24
CA GLN A 78 -35.04 -25.74 1.44
C GLN A 78 -34.35 -26.65 2.43
N PRO A 79 -34.60 -27.98 2.36
CA PRO A 79 -33.79 -28.93 3.11
C PRO A 79 -32.32 -28.55 2.92
N PRO A 80 -31.49 -28.60 3.98
CA PRO A 80 -30.07 -28.27 3.87
C PRO A 80 -29.55 -28.90 2.58
N PRO A 81 -28.88 -28.13 1.70
CA PRO A 81 -28.39 -28.70 0.45
C PRO A 81 -27.64 -29.95 0.83
N GLN A 82 -28.11 -31.11 0.34
CA GLN A 82 -27.41 -32.35 0.61
C GLN A 82 -26.05 -32.16 -0.03
N ILE A 83 -25.05 -31.87 0.81
CA ILE A 83 -23.66 -31.85 0.40
C ILE A 83 -23.43 -33.29 -0.03
N LYS A 84 -23.57 -33.56 -1.32
CA LYS A 84 -22.98 -34.73 -1.93
C LYS A 84 -21.50 -34.48 -1.79
N VAL A 85 -20.96 -34.95 -0.66
CA VAL A 85 -19.54 -35.19 -0.51
C VAL A 85 -19.24 -36.09 -1.69
N HIS A 86 -18.71 -35.50 -2.76
CA HIS A 86 -18.06 -36.32 -3.76
C HIS A 86 -16.94 -36.93 -2.95
N GLU A 87 -17.07 -38.22 -2.66
CA GLU A 87 -15.92 -38.99 -2.23
C GLU A 87 -14.88 -38.70 -3.29
N THR A 88 -13.88 -37.87 -2.92
CA THR A 88 -12.64 -37.81 -3.67
C THR A 88 -12.29 -39.27 -3.86
N PRO A 89 -12.28 -39.79 -5.10
CA PRO A 89 -11.84 -41.16 -5.32
C PRO A 89 -10.52 -41.23 -4.59
N ILE A 90 -10.45 -42.07 -3.55
CA ILE A 90 -9.17 -42.40 -2.92
C ILE A 90 -8.29 -42.68 -4.13
N PRO A 91 -7.18 -41.95 -4.35
CA PRO A 91 -6.30 -42.26 -5.45
C PRO A 91 -6.03 -43.74 -5.31
N GLN A 92 -6.66 -44.54 -6.18
CA GLN A 92 -6.37 -45.95 -6.23
C GLN A 92 -4.92 -45.90 -6.64
N ASP A 93 -4.03 -46.18 -5.69
CA ASP A 93 -2.61 -46.28 -5.95
C ASP A 93 -2.57 -47.14 -7.20
N PRO A 94 -2.17 -46.57 -8.37
CA PRO A 94 -2.36 -47.23 -9.64
C PRO A 94 -1.84 -48.63 -9.43
N GLN A 95 -2.69 -49.64 -9.61
CA GLN A 95 -2.24 -51.03 -9.44
C GLN A 95 -1.01 -51.09 -10.31
N VAL A 96 0.17 -51.09 -9.66
CA VAL A 96 1.43 -51.05 -10.38
C VAL A 96 1.40 -52.39 -11.06
N GLN A 97 0.98 -52.39 -12.31
CA GLN A 97 1.19 -53.49 -13.22
C GLN A 97 2.69 -53.53 -13.31
N THR A 98 3.28 -54.27 -12.38
CA THR A 98 4.63 -54.75 -12.53
C THR A 98 4.59 -55.38 -13.89
N LEU A 99 5.28 -54.75 -14.85
CA LEU A 99 5.50 -55.41 -16.13
C LEU A 99 5.98 -56.80 -15.74
N PRO A 100 5.44 -57.88 -16.33
CA PRO A 100 5.99 -59.20 -16.08
C PRO A 100 7.47 -59.10 -16.43
N THR A 101 8.31 -58.99 -15.40
CA THR A 101 9.75 -59.05 -15.55
C THR A 101 10.00 -60.50 -15.88
N ARG A 102 9.89 -60.81 -17.18
CA ARG A 102 10.51 -61.99 -17.73
C ARG A 102 11.96 -61.89 -17.25
N PRO A 103 12.48 -62.88 -16.51
CA PRO A 103 13.90 -62.91 -16.21
C PRO A 103 14.60 -62.67 -17.54
N ILE A 104 15.46 -61.65 -17.60
CA ILE A 104 16.30 -61.45 -18.78
C ILE A 104 17.01 -62.78 -18.96
N GLN A 105 16.62 -63.54 -19.99
CA GLN A 105 17.40 -64.69 -20.41
C GLN A 105 18.68 -64.09 -20.94
N ILE A 106 19.71 -64.11 -20.11
CA ILE A 106 21.07 -63.78 -20.52
C ILE A 106 21.49 -64.94 -21.42
N ASP A 107 21.10 -64.87 -22.69
CA ASP A 107 21.66 -65.73 -23.71
C ASP A 107 23.19 -65.55 -23.65
N THR A 108 23.92 -66.66 -23.76
CA THR A 108 25.38 -66.64 -23.78
C THR A 108 25.84 -65.55 -24.76
N PRO A 109 26.72 -64.62 -24.34
CA PRO A 109 27.13 -63.52 -25.20
C PRO A 109 27.61 -64.08 -26.54
N ALA A 110 26.93 -63.69 -27.62
CA ALA A 110 27.45 -63.94 -28.95
C ALA A 110 28.87 -63.37 -29.02
N PRO A 111 29.81 -64.02 -29.72
CA PRO A 111 31.13 -63.45 -29.92
C PRO A 111 30.95 -62.05 -30.52
N PHE A 112 31.54 -61.06 -29.86
CA PHE A 112 31.53 -59.66 -30.27
C PHE A 112 32.02 -59.56 -31.71
N LYS A 113 31.11 -59.27 -32.64
CA LYS A 113 31.46 -58.91 -34.02
C LYS A 113 31.75 -57.42 -34.05
N LEU A 114 32.82 -57.04 -34.75
CA LEU A 114 33.09 -55.64 -35.02
C LEU A 114 31.92 -55.10 -35.85
N VAL A 115 31.16 -54.17 -35.27
CA VAL A 115 30.12 -53.44 -35.99
C VAL A 115 30.83 -52.37 -36.82
N GLU A 116 30.89 -52.59 -38.13
CA GLU A 116 31.55 -51.68 -39.08
C GLU A 116 30.76 -50.36 -39.26
N THR A 117 29.52 -50.28 -38.76
CA THR A 117 28.66 -49.12 -38.96
C THR A 117 27.81 -48.84 -37.72
N ILE A 118 28.09 -47.73 -37.06
CA ILE A 118 27.30 -47.21 -35.95
C ILE A 118 25.93 -46.79 -36.52
N PRO A 119 24.79 -47.22 -35.92
CA PRO A 119 23.49 -46.69 -36.31
C PRO A 119 23.51 -45.18 -36.16
N GLN A 120 23.31 -44.47 -37.26
CA GLN A 120 23.21 -43.01 -37.24
C GLN A 120 22.08 -42.65 -36.28
N THR A 121 22.42 -41.84 -35.28
CA THR A 121 21.48 -41.27 -34.32
C THR A 121 20.34 -40.68 -35.16
N GLN A 122 19.14 -41.24 -35.04
CA GLN A 122 17.96 -40.65 -35.66
C GLN A 122 17.93 -39.21 -35.18
N SER A 123 18.02 -38.26 -36.10
CA SER A 123 17.89 -36.84 -35.79
C SER A 123 16.60 -36.69 -35.00
N VAL A 124 16.71 -36.35 -33.72
CA VAL A 124 15.56 -35.96 -32.92
C VAL A 124 14.99 -34.76 -33.65
N VAL A 125 13.87 -34.97 -34.33
CA VAL A 125 13.07 -33.88 -34.89
C VAL A 125 12.71 -33.05 -33.67
N ALA A 126 13.31 -31.86 -33.56
CA ALA A 126 12.96 -30.94 -32.51
C ALA A 126 11.44 -30.74 -32.59
N ASP A 127 10.73 -31.08 -31.51
CA ASP A 127 9.32 -30.77 -31.39
C ASP A 127 9.16 -29.27 -31.68
N PRO A 128 8.14 -28.84 -32.45
CA PRO A 128 7.91 -27.42 -32.69
C PRO A 128 7.92 -26.68 -31.35
N PRO A 129 8.52 -25.48 -31.26
CA PRO A 129 8.58 -24.73 -30.00
C PRO A 129 7.18 -24.67 -29.39
N GLN A 130 6.99 -25.40 -28.29
CA GLN A 130 5.69 -25.47 -27.64
C GLN A 130 5.30 -24.03 -27.26
N PRO A 131 4.07 -23.59 -27.54
CA PRO A 131 3.63 -22.23 -27.21
C PRO A 131 3.98 -21.94 -25.76
N GLN A 132 4.84 -20.94 -25.55
CA GLN A 132 5.23 -20.48 -24.22
C GLN A 132 3.94 -20.02 -23.54
N VAL A 133 3.42 -20.81 -22.60
CA VAL A 133 2.24 -20.43 -21.83
C VAL A 133 2.60 -19.23 -20.96
N SER A 134 2.08 -18.05 -21.31
CA SER A 134 2.20 -16.86 -20.49
C SER A 134 1.43 -17.09 -19.18
N HIS A 135 2.15 -17.31 -18.09
CA HIS A 135 1.55 -17.43 -16.77
C HIS A 135 1.12 -16.04 -16.27
N THR A 136 -0.18 -15.76 -16.30
CA THR A 136 -0.75 -14.53 -15.72
C THR A 136 -0.96 -14.72 -14.22
N LEU A 137 -0.21 -13.98 -13.41
CA LEU A 137 -0.38 -13.97 -11.96
C LEU A 137 -1.47 -12.94 -11.58
N GLY A 138 -2.69 -13.40 -11.31
CA GLY A 138 -3.85 -12.52 -11.13
C GLY A 138 -3.96 -11.79 -9.79
N ASN A 139 -3.49 -12.40 -8.70
CA ASN A 139 -3.59 -11.83 -7.35
C ASN A 139 -2.28 -12.04 -6.57
N PRO A 140 -1.29 -11.15 -6.72
CA PRO A 140 -0.03 -11.28 -6.01
C PRO A 140 -0.24 -11.07 -4.50
N SER A 141 0.46 -11.87 -3.68
CA SER A 141 0.54 -11.62 -2.24
C SER A 141 1.55 -10.50 -1.97
N TRP A 142 1.12 -9.45 -1.29
CA TRP A 142 1.98 -8.31 -0.96
C TRP A 142 2.85 -8.62 0.26
N LEU A 143 4.16 -8.61 0.09
CA LEU A 143 5.11 -8.79 1.20
C LEU A 143 5.15 -7.55 2.12
N ARG A 144 5.02 -6.36 1.53
CA ARG A 144 4.90 -5.07 2.21
C ARG A 144 4.16 -4.10 1.31
N LYS A 145 3.33 -3.25 1.91
CA LYS A 145 2.69 -2.11 1.26
C LYS A 145 3.23 -0.81 1.88
N PRO A 146 3.13 0.32 1.18
CA PRO A 146 3.44 1.62 1.75
C PRO A 146 2.60 1.89 3.01
N THR A 147 3.21 2.49 4.03
CA THR A 147 2.49 2.97 5.21
C THR A 147 1.77 4.30 4.91
N GLY A 148 0.86 4.71 5.79
CA GLY A 148 0.19 6.02 5.68
C GLY A 148 1.19 7.18 5.71
N ASP A 149 2.21 7.10 6.56
CA ASP A 149 3.24 8.13 6.68
C ASP A 149 4.14 8.18 5.43
N GLU A 150 4.47 7.03 4.84
CA GLU A 150 5.21 6.96 3.56
C GLU A 150 4.40 7.61 2.44
N MET A 151 3.10 7.33 2.36
CA MET A 151 2.21 7.97 1.38
C MET A 151 2.04 9.47 1.63
N ALA A 152 1.92 9.90 2.88
CA ALA A 152 1.80 11.30 3.25
C ALA A 152 3.08 12.10 2.92
N GLY A 153 4.25 11.47 3.10
CA GLY A 153 5.55 12.08 2.80
C GLY A 153 5.78 12.38 1.32
N VAL A 154 5.08 11.68 0.42
CA VAL A 154 5.17 11.89 -1.04
C VAL A 154 3.91 12.51 -1.64
N TYR A 155 2.96 12.95 -0.82
CA TYR A 155 1.70 13.51 -1.29
C TYR A 155 1.91 14.74 -2.19
N PRO A 156 1.20 14.90 -3.32
CA PRO A 156 1.45 16.02 -4.23
C PRO A 156 1.06 17.37 -3.61
N ASP A 157 2.00 18.32 -3.53
CA ASP A 157 1.74 19.67 -2.98
C ASP A 157 0.54 20.37 -3.62
N GLY A 158 0.36 20.21 -4.93
CA GLY A 158 -0.75 20.79 -5.67
C GLY A 158 -2.10 20.18 -5.30
N ALA A 159 -2.14 18.87 -5.04
CA ALA A 159 -3.34 18.19 -4.55
C ALA A 159 -3.63 18.59 -3.10
N LEU A 160 -2.58 18.69 -2.28
CA LEU A 160 -2.70 19.07 -0.86
C LEU A 160 -3.30 20.46 -0.69
N ARG A 161 -2.78 21.46 -1.42
CA ARG A 161 -3.30 22.85 -1.36
C ARG A 161 -4.73 23.01 -1.85
N ARG A 162 -5.19 22.09 -2.70
CA ARG A 162 -6.55 22.10 -3.26
C ARG A 162 -7.48 21.15 -2.51
N GLU A 163 -6.97 20.43 -1.51
CA GLU A 163 -7.71 19.43 -0.73
C GLU A 163 -8.35 18.34 -1.62
N ILE A 164 -7.66 17.98 -2.70
CA ILE A 164 -8.14 16.99 -3.68
C ILE A 164 -7.50 15.65 -3.37
N SER A 165 -8.32 14.61 -3.21
CA SER A 165 -7.88 13.22 -3.16
C SER A 165 -7.85 12.57 -4.54
N GLY A 166 -7.13 11.46 -4.66
CA GLY A 166 -7.01 10.76 -5.93
C GLY A 166 -6.28 9.45 -5.81
N THR A 167 -6.12 8.79 -6.96
CA THR A 167 -5.49 7.48 -7.10
C THR A 167 -4.58 7.46 -8.32
N ALA A 168 -3.55 6.62 -8.25
CA ALA A 168 -2.70 6.30 -9.37
C ALA A 168 -2.53 4.80 -9.48
N THR A 169 -2.57 4.29 -10.71
CA THR A 169 -2.25 2.90 -11.02
C THR A 169 -0.91 2.85 -11.72
N LEU A 170 0.01 2.06 -11.18
CA LEU A 170 1.35 1.86 -11.76
C LEU A 170 1.44 0.52 -12.48
N VAL A 171 2.29 0.48 -13.50
CA VAL A 171 2.70 -0.76 -14.17
C VAL A 171 4.17 -0.96 -13.89
N CYS A 172 4.49 -2.00 -13.10
CA CYS A 172 5.85 -2.29 -12.64
C CYS A 172 6.29 -3.69 -13.06
N THR A 173 7.61 -3.92 -13.06
CA THR A 173 8.21 -5.24 -13.23
C THR A 173 8.54 -5.84 -11.86
N VAL A 174 8.18 -7.10 -11.64
CA VAL A 174 8.48 -7.83 -10.39
C VAL A 174 9.76 -8.63 -10.59
N ALA A 175 10.78 -8.39 -9.78
CA ALA A 175 12.02 -9.16 -9.78
C ALA A 175 11.80 -10.53 -9.13
N ALA A 176 12.68 -11.50 -9.42
CA ALA A 176 12.63 -12.82 -8.80
C ALA A 176 12.69 -12.79 -7.25
N ALA A 177 13.28 -11.74 -6.68
CA ALA A 177 13.33 -11.49 -5.24
C ALA A 177 12.01 -10.94 -4.64
N GLY A 178 11.00 -10.67 -5.47
CA GLY A 178 9.71 -10.10 -5.05
C GLY A 178 9.68 -8.57 -4.92
N THR A 179 10.78 -7.88 -5.27
CA THR A 179 10.82 -6.41 -5.33
C THR A 179 10.23 -5.90 -6.65
N VAL A 180 9.61 -4.73 -6.61
CA VAL A 180 9.12 -4.04 -7.81
C VAL A 180 10.15 -3.02 -8.30
N HIS A 181 10.32 -2.93 -9.61
CA HIS A 181 11.20 -1.98 -10.29
C HIS A 181 10.59 -1.56 -11.63
N ASP A 182 11.19 -0.58 -12.31
CA ASP A 182 10.73 -0.04 -13.60
C ASP A 182 9.25 0.36 -13.63
N CYS A 183 8.77 0.93 -12.53
CA CYS A 183 7.39 1.41 -12.41
C CYS A 183 7.14 2.61 -13.33
N ARG A 184 6.07 2.54 -14.12
CA ARG A 184 5.55 3.65 -14.92
C ARG A 184 4.09 3.95 -14.56
N VAL A 185 3.68 5.19 -14.74
CA VAL A 185 2.27 5.58 -14.52
C VAL A 185 1.41 4.97 -15.63
N GLY A 186 0.45 4.13 -15.23
CA GLY A 186 -0.59 3.63 -16.12
C GLY A 186 -1.75 4.62 -16.20
N THR A 187 -2.36 4.92 -15.05
CA THR A 187 -3.47 5.88 -14.95
C THR A 187 -3.36 6.71 -13.69
N GLU A 188 -3.96 7.91 -13.73
CA GLU A 188 -4.08 8.82 -12.60
C GLU A 188 -5.46 9.47 -12.60
N THR A 189 -6.09 9.54 -11.44
CA THR A 189 -7.36 10.25 -11.22
C THR A 189 -7.27 11.12 -9.98
N PRO A 190 -7.55 12.44 -10.05
CA PRO A 190 -7.80 13.23 -11.25
C PRO A 190 -6.54 13.38 -12.13
N ALA A 191 -6.74 13.48 -13.44
CA ALA A 191 -5.62 13.66 -14.36
C ALA A 191 -4.86 14.96 -14.06
N GLY A 192 -3.54 14.87 -13.96
CA GLY A 192 -2.67 16.02 -13.71
C GLY A 192 -2.70 16.55 -12.28
N ALA A 193 -3.25 15.80 -11.32
CA ALA A 193 -3.22 16.18 -9.90
C ALA A 193 -1.87 15.90 -9.23
N GLY A 194 -1.03 15.05 -9.84
CA GLY A 194 0.33 14.70 -9.41
C GLY A 194 0.44 13.35 -8.70
N PHE A 195 -0.62 12.56 -8.61
CA PHE A 195 -0.61 11.26 -7.91
C PHE A 195 0.26 10.20 -8.61
N GLY A 196 0.37 10.22 -9.95
CA GLY A 196 1.19 9.28 -10.71
C GLY A 196 2.69 9.46 -10.44
N PRO A 197 3.24 10.68 -10.58
CA PRO A 197 4.62 10.98 -10.19
C PRO A 197 4.91 10.74 -8.71
N ALA A 198 3.94 11.00 -7.81
CA ALA A 198 4.09 10.73 -6.39
C ALA A 198 4.22 9.23 -6.08
N ALA A 199 3.40 8.39 -6.71
CA ALA A 199 3.40 6.95 -6.46
C ALA A 199 4.68 6.22 -6.92
N GLN A 200 5.52 6.85 -7.75
CA GLN A 200 6.79 6.28 -8.22
C GLN A 200 7.97 6.46 -7.24
N LYS A 201 7.76 7.17 -6.12
CA LYS A 201 8.80 7.45 -5.11
C LYS A 201 8.69 6.50 -3.93
#